data_AF-A0A7J6RLL0-F1
#
_entry.id   AF-A0A7J6RLL0-F1
#
_cell.length_a   1.000
_cell.length_b   1.000
_cell.length_c   1.000
_cell.angle_alpha   90.00
_cell.angle_beta   90.00
_cell.angle_gamma   90.00
#
_symmetry.space_group_name_H-M   'P 1'
#
loop_
_entity.id
_entity.type
_entity.pdbx_description
1 polymer ?
#
loop_
_entity_poly.entity_id
_entity_poly.type
_entity_poly.pdbx_seq_one_letter_code
_entity_poly.pdbx_strand_id
1 'polypeptide(L)'
;ARLPLKEGSFLLHGCSAALAECVACAARVPSDILKQNRQAGQFGTYREVISHIYRNFGVGGFFTGYLATLAREIPFGFIEFPIWEKLMVYAARMQGREQVTPFGGTSEAGRSPLVGRFLCR
;
A
#
# COMPACT_ATOMS: atom_id res chain seq x y z
N ALA A 1 3.94 -24.83 -18.24
CA ALA A 1 4.78 -24.17 -19.26
C ALA A 1 5.59 -23.07 -18.58
N ARG A 2 6.93 -23.07 -18.73
CA ARG A 2 7.82 -22.03 -18.18
C ARG A 2 7.47 -20.68 -18.80
N LEU A 3 6.94 -19.76 -18.01
CA LEU A 3 6.80 -18.37 -18.43
C LEU A 3 8.21 -17.74 -18.41
N PRO A 4 8.71 -17.19 -19.52
CA PRO A 4 9.96 -16.46 -19.53
C PRO A 4 9.75 -15.20 -18.69
N LEU A 5 10.30 -15.19 -17.48
CA LEU A 5 10.39 -13.99 -16.66
C LEU A 5 11.33 -13.01 -17.37
N LYS A 6 10.76 -12.21 -18.28
CA LYS A 6 11.39 -10.97 -18.72
C LYS A 6 11.40 -10.08 -17.48
N GLU A 7 12.56 -9.89 -16.86
CA GLU A 7 12.68 -9.15 -15.58
C GLU A 7 11.98 -7.78 -15.59
N GLY A 8 11.77 -7.19 -16.77
CA GLY A 8 10.98 -5.97 -16.94
C GLY A 8 9.52 -6.04 -16.50
N SER A 9 8.86 -7.21 -16.47
CA SER A 9 7.43 -7.30 -16.11
C SER A 9 7.17 -7.13 -14.62
N PHE A 10 8.04 -7.70 -13.76
CA PHE A 10 7.94 -7.53 -12.31
C PHE A 10 8.24 -6.09 -11.90
N LEU A 11 9.28 -5.50 -12.49
CA LEU A 11 9.64 -4.10 -12.29
C LEU A 11 8.53 -3.16 -12.78
N LEU A 12 7.91 -3.44 -13.94
CA LEU A 12 6.80 -2.63 -14.45
C LEU A 12 5.59 -2.68 -13.51
N HIS A 13 5.18 -3.87 -13.06
CA HIS A 13 4.08 -4.01 -12.10
C HIS A 13 4.42 -3.36 -10.76
N GLY A 14 5.63 -3.56 -10.23
CA GLY A 14 6.10 -2.94 -8.99
C GLY A 14 6.14 -1.41 -9.06
N CYS A 15 6.66 -0.84 -10.16
CA CYS A 15 6.67 0.60 -10.39
C CYS A 15 5.25 1.17 -10.52
N SER A 16 4.35 0.46 -11.21
CA SER A 16 2.95 0.90 -11.33
C SER A 16 2.22 0.88 -9.99
N ALA A 17 2.47 -0.13 -9.15
CA ALA A 17 1.95 -0.21 -7.81
C ALA A 17 2.50 0.92 -6.93
N ALA A 18 3.81 1.16 -6.95
CA ALA A 18 4.43 2.24 -6.20
C ALA A 18 3.89 3.62 -6.62
N LEU A 19 3.68 3.87 -7.91
CA LEU A 19 3.08 5.12 -8.39
C LEU A 19 1.62 5.28 -7.92
N ALA A 20 0.83 4.20 -7.95
CA ALA A 20 -0.53 4.22 -7.42
C ALA A 20 -0.55 4.52 -5.90
N GLU A 21 0.38 3.92 -5.15
CA GLU A 21 0.58 4.16 -3.71
C GLU A 21 0.96 5.62 -3.43
N CYS A 22 1.87 6.20 -4.22
CA CYS A 22 2.22 7.62 -4.16
C CYS A 22 0.98 8.53 -4.32
N VAL A 23 0.17 8.29 -5.35
CA VAL A 23 -1.03 9.09 -5.62
C VAL A 23 -2.07 8.91 -4.51
N ALA A 24 -2.27 7.69 -4.02
CA ALA A 24 -3.17 7.40 -2.92
C ALA A 24 -2.74 8.10 -1.62
N CYS A 25 -1.45 8.02 -1.29
CA CYS A 25 -0.87 8.70 -0.14
C CYS A 25 -1.01 10.23 -0.26
N ALA A 26 -0.81 10.81 -1.44
CA ALA A 26 -0.94 12.25 -1.65
C ALA A 26 -2.37 12.76 -1.38
N ALA A 27 -3.41 11.97 -1.68
CA ALA A 27 -4.80 12.31 -1.36
C ALA A 27 -5.15 12.07 0.12
N ARG A 28 -4.52 11.08 0.76
CA ARG A 28 -4.80 10.65 2.13
C ARG A 28 -4.15 11.55 3.18
N VAL A 29 -2.89 11.94 3.00
CA VAL A 29 -2.11 12.76 3.96
C VAL A 29 -2.83 14.05 4.39
N PRO A 30 -3.34 14.92 3.49
CA PRO A 30 -4.05 16.12 3.93
C PRO A 30 -5.28 15.77 4.76
N SER A 31 -6.02 14.73 4.37
CA SER A 31 -7.20 14.28 5.11
C SER A 31 -6.86 13.78 6.53
N ASP A 32 -5.70 13.15 6.70
CA ASP A 32 -5.25 12.65 7.99
C ASP A 32 -4.75 13.78 8.90
N ILE A 33 -4.04 14.76 8.36
CA ILE A 33 -3.62 15.96 9.13
C ILE A 33 -4.84 16.72 9.64
N LEU A 34 -5.90 16.88 8.82
CA LEU A 34 -7.14 17.53 9.24
C LEU A 34 -7.79 16.79 10.41
N LYS A 35 -7.86 15.46 10.35
CA LYS A 35 -8.44 14.62 11.40
C LYS A 35 -7.59 14.66 12.68
N GLN A 36 -6.26 14.57 12.55
CA GLN A 36 -5.34 14.61 13.69
C GLN A 36 -5.44 15.93 14.45
N ASN A 37 -5.44 17.07 13.76
CA ASN A 37 -5.59 18.39 14.38
C ASN A 37 -6.92 18.55 15.12
N ARG A 38 -7.99 17.94 14.60
CA ARG A 38 -9.30 17.93 15.25
C ARG A 38 -9.34 17.03 16.48
N GLN A 39 -8.77 15.82 16.40
CA GLN A 39 -8.69 14.89 17.52
C GLN A 39 -7.75 15.41 18.63
N ALA A 40 -6.72 16.17 18.26
CA ALA A 40 -5.85 16.87 19.20
C ALA A 40 -6.52 18.05 19.92
N GLY A 41 -7.77 18.39 19.56
CA GLY A 41 -8.53 19.48 20.18
C GLY A 41 -7.96 20.88 19.91
N GLN A 42 -7.04 21.02 18.95
CA GLN A 42 -6.34 22.27 18.67
C GLN A 42 -7.24 23.32 17.99
N PHE A 43 -8.30 22.89 17.30
CA PHE A 43 -9.18 23.77 16.51
C PHE A 43 -10.64 23.30 16.52
N GLY A 44 -11.59 24.25 16.53
CA GLY A 44 -13.03 24.00 16.62
C GLY A 44 -13.68 23.66 15.27
N THR A 45 -13.12 24.14 14.15
CA THR A 45 -13.65 23.95 12.78
C THR A 45 -12.57 23.49 11.80
N TYR A 46 -12.89 22.62 10.82
CA TYR A 46 -11.93 22.20 9.77
C TYR A 46 -11.34 23.39 8.97
N ARG A 47 -12.12 24.45 8.79
CA ARG A 47 -11.67 25.68 8.11
C ARG A 47 -10.55 26.39 8.86
N GLU A 48 -10.56 26.37 10.19
CA GLU A 48 -9.51 26.97 11.02
C GLU A 48 -8.21 26.20 10.88
N VAL A 49 -8.28 24.86 10.86
CA VAL A 49 -7.12 23.98 10.62
C VAL A 49 -6.48 24.29 9.27
N ILE A 50 -7.28 24.35 8.20
CA ILE A 50 -6.79 24.62 6.84
C ILE A 50 -6.15 26.00 6.76
N SER A 51 -6.83 27.03 7.30
CA SER A 51 -6.31 28.40 7.33
C SER A 51 -5.00 28.51 8.13
N HIS A 52 -4.93 27.83 9.28
CA HIS A 52 -3.75 27.81 10.14
C HIS A 52 -2.57 27.14 9.44
N ILE A 53 -2.75 25.96 8.84
CA ILE A 53 -1.68 25.26 8.12
C ILE A 53 -1.20 26.09 6.93
N TYR A 54 -2.13 26.64 6.14
CA TYR A 54 -1.80 27.43 4.97
C TYR A 54 -1.03 28.72 5.33
N ARG A 55 -1.37 29.39 6.43
CA ARG A 55 -0.69 30.63 6.85
C ARG A 55 0.68 30.40 7.47
N ASN A 56 0.87 29.29 8.21
CA ASN A 56 2.14 29.03 8.92
C ASN A 56 3.14 28.22 8.08
N PHE A 57 2.67 27.23 7.33
CA PHE A 57 3.50 26.25 6.62
C PHE A 57 3.28 26.25 5.11
N GLY A 58 2.33 27.05 4.61
CA GLY A 58 1.96 27.08 3.19
C GLY A 58 1.36 25.76 2.71
N VAL A 59 1.43 25.53 1.41
CA VAL A 59 0.92 24.29 0.78
C VAL A 59 1.74 23.06 1.16
N GLY A 60 3.04 23.24 1.45
CA GLY A 60 3.94 22.16 1.88
C GLY A 60 3.60 21.58 3.25
N GLY A 61 2.98 22.38 4.13
CA GLY A 61 2.53 21.91 5.45
C GLY A 61 1.59 20.72 5.39
N PHE A 62 0.74 20.65 4.36
CA PHE A 62 -0.20 19.55 4.14
C PHE A 62 0.45 18.25 3.67
N PHE A 63 1.71 18.28 3.27
CA PHE A 63 2.48 17.10 2.83
C PHE A 63 3.58 16.71 3.83
N THR A 64 3.60 17.35 5.01
CA THR A 64 4.51 16.99 6.10
C THR A 64 4.21 15.55 6.55
N GLY A 65 5.11 14.61 6.24
CA GLY A 65 4.94 13.17 6.51
C GLY A 65 4.72 12.31 5.28
N TYR A 66 4.44 12.89 4.10
CA TYR A 66 4.27 12.14 2.85
C TYR A 66 5.51 11.29 2.51
N LEU A 67 6.70 11.87 2.64
CA LEU A 67 7.96 11.17 2.39
C LEU A 67 8.21 10.02 3.39
N ALA A 68 7.78 10.18 4.65
CA ALA A 68 7.93 9.14 5.66
C ALA A 68 7.04 7.92 5.35
N THR A 69 5.84 8.16 4.83
CA THR A 69 4.94 7.08 4.36
C THR A 69 5.53 6.36 3.16
N LEU A 70 6.01 7.09 2.14
CA LEU A 70 6.66 6.50 0.97
C LEU A 70 7.89 5.66 1.34
N ALA A 71 8.71 6.18 2.24
CA ALA A 71 9.90 5.47 2.73
C ALA A 71 9.56 4.16 3.46
N ARG A 72 8.33 4.00 3.97
CA ARG A 72 7.85 2.77 4.60
C ARG A 72 7.18 1.82 3.60
N GLU A 73 6.30 2.34 2.75
CA GLU A 73 5.48 1.54 1.83
C GLU A 73 6.31 0.90 0.71
N ILE A 74 7.27 1.65 0.15
CA ILE A 74 8.13 1.14 -0.93
C ILE A 74 8.93 -0.10 -0.48
N PRO A 75 9.75 -0.06 0.59
CA PRO A 75 10.51 -1.24 1.00
C PRO A 75 9.61 -2.37 1.50
N PHE A 76 8.45 -2.06 2.11
CA PHE A 76 7.49 -3.08 2.54
C PHE A 76 6.99 -3.90 1.34
N GLY A 77 6.55 -3.24 0.26
CA GLY A 77 6.12 -3.90 -0.97
C GLY A 77 7.24 -4.72 -1.61
N PHE A 78 8.46 -4.18 -1.68
CA PHE A 78 9.61 -4.89 -2.24
C PHE A 78 9.96 -6.19 -1.49
N ILE A 79 9.66 -6.28 -0.19
CA ILE A 79 9.93 -7.45 0.64
C ILE A 79 8.72 -8.41 0.68
N GLU A 80 7.50 -7.88 0.72
CA GLU A 80 6.27 -8.68 0.81
C GLU A 80 6.07 -9.56 -0.42
N PHE A 81 6.25 -9.01 -1.63
CA PHE A 81 6.06 -9.75 -2.88
C PHE A 81 6.92 -11.02 -3.02
N PRO A 82 8.26 -10.97 -2.85
CA PRO A 82 9.08 -12.18 -2.95
C PRO A 82 8.78 -13.17 -1.83
N ILE A 83 8.45 -12.72 -0.62
CA ILE A 83 8.07 -13.61 0.48
C ILE A 83 6.77 -14.34 0.14
N TRP A 84 5.76 -13.63 -0.35
CA TRP A 84 4.49 -14.23 -0.76
C TRP A 84 4.68 -15.26 -1.86
N GLU A 85 5.46 -14.95 -2.89
CA GLU A 85 5.72 -15.87 -4.00
C GLU A 85 6.42 -17.15 -3.51
N LYS A 86 7.42 -17.03 -2.64
CA LYS A 86 8.12 -18.19 -2.05
C LYS A 86 7.21 -19.01 -1.17
N LEU A 87 6.37 -18.37 -0.36
CA LEU A 87 5.43 -19.05 0.52
C LEU A 87 4.38 -19.83 -0.28
N MET A 88 3.83 -19.24 -1.33
CA MET A 88 2.88 -19.92 -2.22
C MET A 88 3.51 -21.09 -2.96
N VAL A 89 4.73 -20.95 -3.45
CA VAL A 89 5.48 -22.06 -4.06
C VAL A 89 5.71 -23.19 -3.06
N TYR A 90 6.06 -22.87 -1.81
CA TYR A 90 6.24 -23.88 -0.76
C TYR A 90 4.94 -24.59 -0.40
N ALA A 91 3.84 -23.84 -0.22
CA ALA A 91 2.52 -24.38 0.08
C ALA A 91 2.01 -25.32 -1.03
N ALA A 92 2.22 -24.97 -2.30
CA ALA A 92 1.81 -25.81 -3.43
C ALA A 92 2.59 -27.12 -3.51
N ARG A 93 3.90 -27.10 -3.18
CA ARG A 93 4.71 -28.32 -3.08
C ARG A 93 4.20 -29.27 -1.99
N MET A 94 3.75 -28.74 -0.86
CA MET A 94 3.16 -29.55 0.21
C MET A 94 1.83 -30.18 -0.18
N GLN A 95 1.08 -29.55 -1.08
CA GLN A 95 -0.21 -30.05 -1.58
C GLN A 95 -0.08 -30.94 -2.83
N GLY A 96 1.14 -31.20 -3.32
CA GLY A 96 1.36 -31.97 -4.54
C GLY A 96 0.78 -31.32 -5.81
N ARG A 97 0.47 -30.00 -5.79
CA ARG A 97 -0.09 -29.28 -6.93
C ARG A 97 1.03 -28.72 -7.81
N GLU A 98 1.04 -29.08 -9.09
CA GLU A 98 2.05 -28.65 -10.08
C GLU A 98 1.86 -27.19 -10.57
N GLN A 99 0.71 -26.57 -10.30
CA GLN A 99 0.35 -25.24 -10.82
C GLN A 99 0.22 -24.21 -9.68
N VAL A 100 1.11 -23.20 -9.66
CA VAL A 100 0.94 -21.97 -8.87
C VAL A 100 0.76 -20.80 -9.82
N THR A 101 -0.47 -20.30 -9.94
CA THR A 101 -0.78 -19.10 -10.72
C THR A 101 -0.67 -17.86 -9.82
N PRO A 102 0.17 -16.86 -10.17
CA PRO A 102 0.39 -15.66 -9.34
C PRO A 102 -0.85 -14.80 -9.10
N PHE A 103 -1.87 -14.92 -9.96
CA PHE A 103 -3.11 -14.14 -9.91
C PHE A 103 -4.36 -14.99 -10.13
N GLY A 104 -4.20 -16.32 -10.14
CA GLY A 104 -5.34 -17.22 -10.24
C GLY A 104 -5.97 -17.33 -8.86
N GLY A 105 -7.00 -16.52 -8.63
CA GLY A 105 -7.99 -16.85 -7.61
C GLY A 105 -8.41 -18.28 -7.85
N THR A 106 -8.16 -19.16 -6.88
CA THR A 106 -8.91 -20.40 -6.82
C THR A 106 -10.36 -19.97 -6.64
N SER A 107 -11.21 -20.23 -7.63
CA SER A 107 -12.67 -20.22 -7.47
C SER A 107 -13.16 -21.17 -6.37
N GLU A 108 -12.25 -21.84 -5.66
CA GLU A 108 -12.50 -22.56 -4.43
C GLU A 108 -12.44 -21.61 -3.23
N ALA A 109 -13.56 -20.94 -3.03
CA ALA A 109 -13.98 -20.42 -1.75
C ALA A 109 -13.82 -21.50 -0.66
N GLY A 110 -13.08 -21.20 0.39
CA GLY A 110 -13.10 -22.03 1.59
C GLY A 110 -11.87 -21.87 2.49
N ARG A 111 -11.93 -20.87 3.38
CA ARG A 111 -11.25 -20.91 4.70
C ARG A 111 -9.81 -20.37 4.81
N SER A 112 -9.60 -19.09 4.48
CA SER A 112 -8.53 -18.32 5.14
C SER A 112 -8.90 -16.84 5.32
N PRO A 113 -9.35 -16.42 6.52
CA PRO A 113 -9.79 -15.05 6.80
C PRO A 113 -8.64 -14.02 6.94
N LEU A 114 -7.40 -14.38 6.57
CA LEU A 114 -6.20 -13.59 6.91
C LEU A 114 -5.74 -12.61 5.82
N VAL A 115 -6.02 -12.87 4.53
CA VAL A 115 -5.44 -12.07 3.43
C VAL A 115 -6.26 -10.81 3.09
N GLY A 116 -7.58 -10.83 3.29
CA GLY A 116 -8.45 -9.67 2.98
C GLY A 116 -8.24 -8.44 3.88
N ARG A 117 -7.35 -8.53 4.89
CA ARG A 117 -7.13 -7.48 5.88
C ARG A 117 -5.81 -6.72 5.70
N PHE A 118 -4.91 -7.18 4.82
CA PHE A 118 -3.65 -6.49 4.53
C PHE A 118 -3.80 -5.41 3.44
N LEU A 119 -4.72 -5.59 2.47
CA LEU A 119 -4.96 -4.60 1.40
C LEU A 119 -5.88 -3.43 1.79
N CYS A 120 -6.48 -3.45 2.99
CA CYS A 120 -7.49 -2.47 3.42
C CYS A 120 -7.01 -1.59 4.60
N ARG A 121 -5.70 -1.46 4.78
CA ARG A 121 -5.10 -0.53 5.73
C ARG A 121 -4.08 0.33 5.01
#